data_AF-A0A7Y0SE75-F1
#
_entry.id   AF-A0A7Y0SE75-F1
#
_cell.length_a   1.000
_cell.length_b   1.000
_cell.length_c   1.000
_cell.angle_alpha   90.00
_cell.angle_beta   90.00
_cell.angle_gamma   90.00
#
_symmetry.space_group_name_H-M   'P 1'
#
loop_
_entity.id
_entity.type
_entity.pdbx_description
1 polymer ?
#
loop_
_entity_poly.entity_id
_entity_poly.type
_entity_poly.pdbx_seq_one_letter_code
_entity_poly.pdbx_strand_id
1 'polypeptide(L)'
;FAFCFDMYQKQMKAYNALDFDDLILMPVLLLRNHEDVRQRWQNRIRYLLVDEYQDTNTSQYELVKLIVGERGRLTVVGDDDQSIYSWRGAK
;
A
#
# COMPACT_ATOMS: atom_id res chain seq x y z
N PHE A 1 -7.88 -6.37 23.81
CA PHE A 1 -7.06 -5.97 22.65
C PHE A 1 -7.67 -4.83 21.85
N ALA A 2 -8.91 -4.92 21.35
CA ALA A 2 -9.54 -3.84 20.56
C ALA A 2 -9.59 -2.47 21.25
N PHE A 3 -9.87 -2.42 22.56
CA PHE A 3 -9.90 -1.16 23.32
C PHE A 3 -8.53 -0.46 23.39
N CYS A 4 -7.45 -1.22 23.61
CA CYS A 4 -6.09 -0.66 23.64
C CYS A 4 -5.66 -0.16 22.26
N PHE A 5 -6.06 -0.85 21.19
CA PHE A 5 -5.78 -0.43 19.82
C PHE A 5 -6.49 0.88 19.46
N ASP A 6 -7.76 1.04 19.84
CA ASP A 6 -8.51 2.29 19.62
C ASP A 6 -7.90 3.48 20.38
N MET A 7 -7.44 3.27 21.62
CA MET A 7 -6.72 4.29 22.38
C MET A 7 -5.40 4.70 21.73
N TYR A 8 -4.61 3.71 21.26
CA TYR A 8 -3.36 3.96 20.54
C TYR A 8 -3.60 4.80 19.28
N GLN A 9 -4.56 4.40 18.44
CA GLN A 9 -4.94 5.14 17.23
C GLN A 9 -5.42 6.56 17.51
N LYS A 10 -6.19 6.77 18.60
CA LYS A 10 -6.62 8.11 19.05
C LYS A 10 -5.45 8.98 19.48
N GLN A 11 -4.48 8.43 20.20
CA GLN A 11 -3.29 9.17 20.61
C GLN A 11 -2.42 9.52 19.39
N MET A 12 -2.16 8.58 18.49
CA MET A 12 -1.39 8.85 17.27
C MET A 12 -1.99 9.97 16.43
N LYS A 13 -3.32 9.96 16.22
CA LYS A 13 -4.03 11.06 15.55
C LYS A 13 -3.88 12.38 16.29
N ALA A 14 -3.98 12.40 17.61
CA ALA A 14 -3.83 13.61 18.41
C ALA A 14 -2.43 14.23 18.29
N TYR A 15 -1.39 13.40 18.12
CA TYR A 15 -0.01 13.85 17.90
C TYR A 15 0.33 14.10 16.42
N ASN A 16 -0.62 13.92 15.50
CA ASN A 16 -0.38 13.96 14.05
C ASN A 16 0.80 13.05 13.64
N ALA A 17 0.95 11.92 14.34
CA ALA A 17 2.00 10.93 14.11
C ALA A 17 1.47 9.82 13.20
N LEU A 18 2.37 9.23 12.41
CA LEU A 18 2.08 8.10 11.52
C LEU A 18 3.00 6.94 11.88
N ASP A 19 2.46 5.73 11.92
CA ASP A 19 3.27 4.51 11.99
C ASP A 19 3.56 3.96 10.59
N PHE A 20 4.31 2.86 10.52
CA PHE A 20 4.71 2.29 9.23
C PHE A 20 3.53 1.78 8.39
N ASP A 21 2.46 1.30 9.03
CA ASP A 21 1.28 0.82 8.31
C ASP A 21 0.47 1.99 7.76
N ASP A 22 0.40 3.10 8.51
CA ASP A 22 -0.23 4.34 8.07
C ASP A 22 0.42 4.93 6.82
N LEU A 23 1.75 4.77 6.67
CA LEU A 23 2.48 5.25 5.49
C LEU A 23 2.04 4.58 4.18
N ILE A 24 1.38 3.43 4.25
CA ILE A 24 0.82 2.73 3.09
C ILE A 24 -0.70 2.94 3.03
N LEU A 25 -1.39 2.80 4.17
CA LEU A 25 -2.83 2.90 4.24
C LEU A 25 -3.34 4.30 3.85
N MET A 26 -2.67 5.36 4.31
CA MET A 26 -3.11 6.74 4.05
C MET A 26 -3.03 7.09 2.54
N PRO A 27 -1.94 6.77 1.81
CA PRO A 27 -1.93 6.90 0.35
C PRO A 27 -3.02 6.08 -0.35
N VAL A 28 -3.27 4.84 0.07
CA VAL A 28 -4.34 4.01 -0.51
C VAL A 28 -5.69 4.70 -0.37
N LEU A 29 -6.03 5.18 0.83
CA LEU A 29 -7.29 5.90 1.08
C LEU A 29 -7.37 7.20 0.28
N LEU A 30 -6.27 7.95 0.18
CA LEU A 30 -6.22 9.19 -0.59
C LEU A 30 -6.51 8.92 -2.09
N LEU A 31 -5.80 7.97 -2.69
CA LEU A 31 -5.94 7.62 -4.12
C LEU A 31 -7.29 6.96 -4.43
N ARG A 32 -7.89 6.27 -3.45
CA ARG A 32 -9.23 5.69 -3.60
C ARG A 32 -10.30 6.76 -3.63
N ASN A 33 -10.22 7.73 -2.72
CA ASN A 33 -11.27 8.72 -2.50
C ASN A 33 -11.12 9.99 -3.36
N HIS A 34 -9.93 10.29 -3.88
CA HIS A 34 -9.64 11.49 -4.67
C HIS A 34 -9.10 11.10 -6.04
N GLU A 35 -10.00 11.06 -7.03
CA GLU A 35 -9.67 10.64 -8.39
C GLU A 35 -8.68 11.61 -9.09
N ASP A 36 -8.79 12.91 -8.84
CA ASP A 36 -7.88 13.93 -9.37
C ASP A 36 -6.43 13.69 -8.92
N VAL A 37 -6.24 13.38 -7.63
CA VAL A 37 -4.93 13.01 -7.08
C VAL A 37 -4.44 11.71 -7.70
N ARG A 38 -5.31 10.71 -7.83
CA ARG A 38 -4.98 9.42 -8.47
C ARG A 38 -4.53 9.60 -9.92
N GLN A 39 -5.29 10.34 -10.72
CA GLN A 39 -4.96 10.61 -12.12
C GLN A 39 -3.65 11.37 -12.26
N ARG A 40 -3.37 12.34 -11.37
CA ARG A 40 -2.08 13.05 -11.33
C ARG A 40 -0.92 12.08 -11.15
N TRP A 41 -1.03 11.12 -10.22
CA TRP A 41 0.00 10.13 -9.99
C TRP A 41 0.12 9.10 -11.13
N GLN A 42 -0.99 8.60 -11.66
CA GLN A 42 -1.02 7.72 -12.84
C GLN A 42 -0.41 8.39 -14.09
N ASN A 43 -0.54 9.70 -14.22
CA ASN A 43 0.08 10.46 -15.31
C ASN A 43 1.59 10.66 -15.11
N ARG A 44 2.03 10.78 -13.86
CA ARG A 44 3.44 10.94 -13.51
C ARG A 44 4.19 9.61 -13.58
N ILE A 45 3.61 8.54 -13.04
CA ILE A 45 4.19 7.20 -12.98
C ILE A 45 3.68 6.41 -14.18
N ARG A 46 4.43 6.46 -15.29
CA ARG A 46 4.03 5.81 -16.54
C ARG A 46 4.38 4.32 -16.63
N TYR A 47 5.36 3.89 -15.84
CA TYR A 47 5.83 2.51 -15.74
C TYR A 47 6.17 2.26 -14.29
N LEU A 48 5.71 1.13 -13.76
CA LEU A 48 5.96 0.74 -12.38
C LEU A 48 6.68 -0.62 -12.38
N LEU A 49 7.82 -0.67 -11.71
CA LEU A 49 8.55 -1.91 -11.42
C LEU A 49 8.37 -2.18 -9.92
N VAL A 50 7.91 -3.38 -9.58
CA VAL A 50 7.81 -3.85 -8.19
C VAL A 50 8.72 -5.06 -8.04
N ASP A 51 9.66 -4.98 -7.12
CA ASP A 51 10.56 -6.07 -6.78
C ASP A 51 10.04 -6.81 -5.54
N GLU A 52 10.51 -8.03 -5.29
CA GLU A 52 10.09 -8.90 -4.19
C GLU A 52 8.55 -9.01 -4.05
N TYR A 53 7.86 -9.17 -5.18
CA TYR A 53 6.40 -9.12 -5.23
C TYR A 53 5.73 -10.20 -4.36
N GLN A 54 6.41 -11.33 -4.13
CA GLN A 54 5.94 -12.42 -3.29
C GLN A 54 5.75 -12.03 -1.81
N ASP A 55 6.42 -10.98 -1.34
CA ASP A 55 6.33 -10.51 0.05
C ASP A 55 5.30 -9.38 0.24
N THR A 56 4.53 -9.06 -0.80
CA THR A 56 3.55 -7.98 -0.74
C THR A 56 2.28 -8.36 0.03
N ASN A 57 1.74 -7.41 0.80
CA ASN A 57 0.47 -7.55 1.53
C ASN A 57 -0.70 -6.85 0.80
N THR A 58 -1.94 -7.07 1.27
CA THR A 58 -3.15 -6.53 0.63
C THR A 58 -3.13 -5.01 0.43
N SER A 59 -2.59 -4.24 1.40
CA SER A 59 -2.53 -2.78 1.31
C SER A 59 -1.54 -2.31 0.25
N GLN A 60 -0.39 -2.98 0.14
CA GLN A 60 0.62 -2.70 -0.89
C GLN A 60 0.09 -3.06 -2.28
N TYR A 61 -0.60 -4.21 -2.40
CA TYR A 61 -1.26 -4.62 -3.63
C TYR A 61 -2.26 -3.57 -4.12
N GLU A 62 -3.14 -3.08 -3.23
CA GLU A 62 -4.12 -2.07 -3.61
C GLU A 62 -3.47 -0.73 -3.97
N LEU A 63 -2.38 -0.35 -3.30
CA LEU A 63 -1.62 0.84 -3.68
C LEU A 63 -1.07 0.73 -5.10
N VAL A 64 -0.42 -0.39 -5.42
CA VAL A 64 0.13 -0.68 -6.76
C VAL A 64 -0.99 -0.64 -7.80
N LYS A 65 -2.12 -1.29 -7.53
CA LYS A 65 -3.26 -1.33 -8.44
C LYS A 65 -3.85 0.05 -8.72
N LEU A 66 -4.01 0.90 -7.70
CA LEU A 66 -4.49 2.28 -7.85
C LEU A 66 -3.52 3.14 -8.69
N ILE A 67 -2.21 2.92 -8.55
CA ILE A 67 -1.18 3.67 -9.28
C ILE A 67 -1.02 3.20 -10.73
N VAL A 68 -1.13 1.90 -10.99
CA VAL A 68 -1.03 1.34 -12.35
C VAL A 68 -2.26 1.71 -13.18
N GLY A 69 -3.44 1.67 -12.55
CA GLY A 69 -4.71 1.97 -13.21
C GLY A 69 -4.93 1.11 -14.46
N GLU A 70 -5.72 1.62 -15.41
CA GLU A 70 -6.10 0.89 -16.62
C GLU A 70 -4.96 0.73 -17.64
N ARG A 71 -3.85 1.46 -17.48
CA ARG A 71 -2.74 1.44 -18.44
C ARG A 71 -1.95 0.14 -18.43
N GLY A 72 -2.01 -0.61 -17.32
CA GLY A 72 -1.42 -1.96 -17.22
C GLY A 72 0.11 -2.02 -17.38
N ARG A 73 0.83 -0.91 -17.18
CA ARG A 73 2.30 -0.83 -17.33
C ARG A 73 3.02 -1.18 -16.03
N LEU A 74 2.78 -2.41 -15.58
CA LEU A 74 3.38 -2.99 -14.39
C LEU A 74 4.36 -4.09 -14.80
N THR A 75 5.56 -4.05 -14.23
CA THR A 75 6.50 -5.17 -14.24
C THR A 75 6.71 -5.59 -12.80
N VAL A 76 6.53 -6.87 -12.52
CA VAL A 76 6.81 -7.44 -11.19
C VAL A 76 7.97 -8.41 -11.30
N VAL A 77 8.83 -8.40 -10.30
CA VAL A 77 9.94 -9.33 -10.11
C VAL A 77 9.75 -9.98 -8.75
N GLY A 78 9.97 -11.29 -8.67
CA GLY A 78 9.82 -12.06 -7.46
C GLY A 78 10.24 -13.51 -7.68
N ASP A 79 10.51 -14.20 -6.58
CA ASP A 79 10.88 -15.61 -6.55
C ASP A 79 9.94 -16.37 -5.60
N ASP A 80 9.07 -17.21 -6.17
CA ASP A 80 8.05 -17.95 -5.42
C ASP A 80 8.69 -18.94 -4.41
N ASP A 81 9.90 -19.44 -4.70
CA ASP A 81 10.64 -20.37 -3.84
C ASP A 81 11.28 -19.68 -2.61
N GLN A 82 11.26 -18.34 -2.54
CA GLN A 82 11.78 -17.53 -1.44
C GLN A 82 10.70 -16.85 -0.58
N SER A 83 9.43 -17.25 -0.72
CA SER A 83 8.30 -16.70 0.05
C SER A 83 8.30 -17.13 1.54
N ILE A 84 9.29 -16.66 2.31
CA ILE A 84 9.47 -16.97 3.75
C ILE A 84 8.63 -16.09 4.70
N TYR A 85 7.89 -15.09 4.19
CA TYR A 85 7.10 -14.12 4.99
C TYR A 85 5.58 -14.39 5.05
N SER A 86 5.14 -15.60 4.73
CA SER A 86 3.72 -16.00 4.84
C SER A 86 3.08 -15.71 6.22
N TRP A 87 3.87 -15.66 7.30
CA TRP A 87 3.42 -15.31 8.66
C TRP A 87 3.10 -13.81 8.89
N ARG A 88 3.45 -12.91 7.96
CA ARG A 88 3.10 -11.47 7.98
C ARG A 88 1.91 -11.10 7.07
N GLY A 89 1.25 -12.09 6.47
CA GLY A 89 0.04 -11.87 5.67
C GLY A 89 0.28 -11.64 4.17
N ALA A 90 1.45 -12.03 3.66
CA ALA A 90 1.67 -12.18 2.22
C ALA A 90 0.78 -13.34 1.69
N LYS A 91 -0.04 -13.06 0.67
CA LYS A 91 -0.91 -14.04 0.01
C LYS A 91 -1.29 -13.60 -1.40
#